data_AF-A0AA35R9Y9-F1
#
_entry.id   AF-A0AA35R9Y9-F1
#
_cell.length_a   1.000
_cell.length_b   1.000
_cell.length_c   1.000
_cell.angle_alpha   90.00
_cell.angle_beta   90.00
_cell.angle_gamma   90.00
#
_symmetry.space_group_name_H-M   'P 1'
#
loop_
_entity.id
_entity.type
_entity.pdbx_description
1 polymer ?
#
loop_
_entity_poly.entity_id
_entity_poly.type
_entity_poly.pdbx_seq_one_letter_code
_entity_poly.pdbx_strand_id
1 'polypeptide(L)'
;MLGDHLQLLLRSVLSKMQSVKTASVMQSLLLVYAYLLQTELEAVVSFLCQVPDPRGQPALNYVLKEWTSQHPFFFGSFETRLSTVALCQLLSHCVTTGNNLLCSVVVEEEEDNGCGLGVQTRAQKTAAGVTRKTAIPLPVKIVRLLVSDLQSHLEASAESEGSECSAEEEGNEEVREMESLLTSEDGESEEFDKDPELHGDPLLQMDLQAHLVKYLGDICQLPSFSSSIRPHLRPYELVTLHSAGIHTN
;
A
#
# COMPACT_ATOMS: atom_id res chain seq x y z
N MET A 1 -7.88 4.49 27.58
CA MET A 1 -9.14 5.02 27.01
C MET A 1 -8.72 6.16 26.09
N LEU A 2 -8.84 6.02 24.76
CA LEU A 2 -8.71 7.16 23.84
C LEU A 2 -9.65 8.25 24.36
N GLY A 3 -9.14 9.45 24.62
CA GLY A 3 -9.94 10.55 25.17
C GLY A 3 -11.19 10.82 24.34
N ASP A 4 -12.27 11.29 24.98
CA ASP A 4 -13.59 11.44 24.34
C ASP A 4 -13.56 12.24 23.02
N HIS A 5 -12.70 13.27 22.95
CA HIS A 5 -12.49 14.07 21.75
C HIS A 5 -11.87 13.27 20.60
N LEU A 6 -10.91 12.39 20.89
CA LEU A 6 -10.27 11.54 19.89
C LEU A 6 -11.26 10.49 19.35
N GLN A 7 -12.11 9.93 20.21
CA GLN A 7 -13.17 9.03 19.73
C GLN A 7 -14.18 9.75 18.84
N LEU A 8 -14.55 10.98 19.19
CA LEU A 8 -15.46 11.80 18.37
C LEU A 8 -14.81 12.13 17.01
N LEU A 9 -13.52 12.44 17.00
CA LEU A 9 -12.74 12.65 15.78
C LEU A 9 -12.77 11.40 14.90
N LEU A 10 -12.44 10.22 15.46
CA LEU A 10 -12.43 8.97 14.70
C LEU A 10 -13.81 8.63 14.14
N ARG A 11 -14.88 8.82 14.92
CA ARG A 11 -16.26 8.65 14.43
C ARG A 11 -16.58 9.62 13.28
N SER A 12 -16.10 10.86 13.37
CA SER A 12 -16.29 11.86 12.32
C SER A 12 -15.52 11.51 11.04
N VAL A 13 -14.27 11.04 11.17
CA VAL A 13 -13.46 10.54 10.06
C VAL A 13 -14.17 9.36 9.38
N LEU A 14 -14.62 8.37 10.16
CA LEU A 14 -15.38 7.22 9.65
C LEU A 14 -16.64 7.66 8.89
N SER A 15 -17.43 8.57 9.47
CA SER A 15 -18.63 9.10 8.82
C SER A 15 -18.30 9.83 7.52
N LYS A 16 -17.18 10.55 7.47
CA LYS A 16 -16.75 11.26 6.26
C LYS A 16 -16.33 10.28 5.16
N MET A 17 -15.56 9.24 5.49
CA MET A 17 -15.12 8.20 4.55
C MET A 17 -16.31 7.60 3.79
N GLN A 18 -17.41 7.29 4.50
CA GLN A 18 -18.61 6.70 3.91
C GLN A 18 -19.34 7.59 2.89
N SER A 19 -19.06 8.91 2.90
CA SER A 19 -19.69 9.88 2.00
C SER A 19 -18.77 10.35 0.86
N VAL A 20 -17.47 10.08 0.97
CA VAL A 20 -16.46 10.66 0.08
C VAL A 20 -16.34 9.85 -1.21
N LYS A 21 -16.11 10.55 -2.32
CA LYS A 21 -15.87 9.94 -3.64
C LYS A 21 -14.49 10.27 -4.21
N THR A 22 -13.80 11.23 -3.61
CA THR A 22 -12.50 11.72 -4.05
C THR A 22 -11.39 10.88 -3.42
N ALA A 23 -10.53 10.27 -4.25
CA ALA A 23 -9.47 9.37 -3.79
C ALA A 23 -8.48 10.07 -2.84
N SER A 24 -8.04 11.30 -3.14
CA SER A 24 -7.13 12.05 -2.28
C SER A 24 -7.71 12.31 -0.89
N VAL A 25 -8.99 12.67 -0.79
CA VAL A 25 -9.66 12.86 0.51
C VAL A 25 -9.80 11.53 1.26
N MET A 26 -10.09 10.44 0.53
CA MET A 26 -10.12 9.10 1.14
C MET A 26 -8.75 8.72 1.71
N GLN A 27 -7.67 8.94 0.95
CA GLN A 27 -6.29 8.73 1.40
C GLN A 27 -6.03 9.52 2.69
N SER A 28 -6.28 10.83 2.73
CA SER A 28 -6.04 11.63 3.94
C SER A 28 -6.80 11.10 5.17
N LEU A 29 -8.06 10.68 5.00
CA LEU A 29 -8.85 10.10 6.10
C LEU A 29 -8.32 8.74 6.57
N LEU A 30 -7.86 7.90 5.64
CA LEU A 30 -7.23 6.62 5.94
C LEU A 30 -5.90 6.80 6.67
N LEU A 31 -5.10 7.80 6.30
CA LEU A 31 -3.83 8.08 6.95
C LEU A 31 -3.98 8.53 8.41
N VAL A 32 -5.11 9.13 8.79
CA VAL A 32 -5.43 9.37 10.21
C VAL A 32 -5.44 8.06 11.00
N TYR A 33 -6.06 7.00 10.44
CA TYR A 33 -6.04 5.68 11.07
C TYR A 33 -4.66 5.05 11.01
N ALA A 34 -3.94 5.18 9.89
CA ALA A 34 -2.58 4.64 9.76
C ALA A 34 -1.64 5.20 10.84
N TYR A 35 -1.68 6.51 11.04
CA TYR A 35 -0.89 7.19 12.07
C TYR A 35 -1.25 6.70 13.48
N LEU A 36 -2.54 6.60 13.80
CA LEU A 36 -3.00 6.15 15.12
C LEU A 36 -2.72 4.67 15.38
N LEU A 37 -2.72 3.82 14.35
CA LEU A 37 -2.36 2.40 14.51
C LEU A 37 -0.87 2.24 14.84
N GLN A 38 -0.01 3.15 14.39
CA GLN A 38 1.41 3.11 14.76
C GLN A 38 1.64 3.38 16.24
N THR A 39 0.85 4.27 16.83
CA THR A 39 0.99 4.66 18.24
C THR A 39 0.14 3.82 19.20
N GLU A 40 -1.10 3.50 18.84
CA GLU A 40 -2.10 2.89 19.72
C GLU A 40 -2.87 1.74 19.03
N LEU A 41 -2.16 0.82 18.38
CA LEU A 41 -2.72 -0.29 17.59
C LEU A 41 -3.93 -0.98 18.25
N GLU A 42 -3.75 -1.55 19.45
CA GLU A 42 -4.80 -2.32 20.13
C GLU A 42 -6.03 -1.47 20.47
N ALA A 43 -5.80 -0.22 20.85
CA ALA A 43 -6.88 0.67 21.25
C ALA A 43 -7.72 1.11 20.05
N VAL A 44 -7.08 1.40 18.92
CA VAL A 44 -7.76 1.74 17.65
C VAL A 44 -8.52 0.53 17.10
N VAL A 45 -7.90 -0.66 17.07
CA VAL A 45 -8.57 -1.89 16.63
C VAL A 45 -9.78 -2.20 17.51
N SER A 46 -9.62 -2.13 18.84
CA SER A 46 -10.72 -2.34 19.78
C SER A 46 -11.86 -1.34 19.60
N PHE A 47 -11.54 -0.07 19.38
CA PHE A 47 -12.53 0.97 19.09
C PHE A 47 -13.29 0.67 17.79
N LEU A 48 -12.60 0.37 16.70
CA LEU A 48 -13.21 0.06 15.40
C LEU A 48 -14.05 -1.23 15.42
N CYS A 49 -13.75 -2.16 16.33
CA CYS A 49 -14.59 -3.33 16.57
C CYS A 49 -15.92 -3.01 17.27
N GLN A 50 -15.92 -2.00 18.16
CA GLN A 50 -17.09 -1.63 18.94
C GLN A 50 -18.04 -0.68 18.19
N VAL A 51 -17.51 0.08 17.22
CA VAL A 51 -18.31 0.99 16.41
C VAL A 51 -18.95 0.23 15.23
N PRO A 52 -20.28 0.26 15.05
CA PRO A 52 -20.92 -0.35 13.89
C PRO A 52 -20.78 0.53 12.64
N ASP A 53 -20.61 -0.11 11.48
CA ASP A 53 -20.78 0.48 10.16
C ASP A 53 -22.28 0.61 9.81
N PRO A 54 -22.65 1.28 8.71
CA PRO A 54 -24.05 1.45 8.30
C PRO A 54 -24.81 0.14 8.04
N ARG A 55 -24.10 -0.99 7.92
CA ARG A 55 -24.66 -2.34 7.73
C ARG A 55 -24.65 -3.15 9.03
N GLY A 56 -24.32 -2.53 10.17
CA GLY A 56 -24.26 -3.18 11.48
C GLY A 56 -23.06 -4.10 11.67
N GLN A 57 -22.08 -4.09 10.77
CA GLN A 57 -20.83 -4.83 10.92
C GLN A 57 -19.79 -3.97 11.67
N PRO A 58 -18.75 -4.56 12.28
CA PRO A 58 -17.66 -3.78 12.85
C PRO A 58 -17.08 -2.79 11.83
N ALA A 59 -16.93 -1.52 12.22
CA ALA A 59 -16.34 -0.48 11.38
C ALA A 59 -14.93 -0.84 10.90
N LEU A 60 -14.21 -1.65 11.68
CA LEU A 60 -12.93 -2.25 11.32
C LEU A 60 -12.98 -2.92 9.93
N ASN A 61 -14.04 -3.66 9.63
CA ASN A 61 -14.20 -4.36 8.36
C ASN A 61 -14.27 -3.37 7.19
N TYR A 62 -15.01 -2.28 7.38
CA TYR A 62 -15.12 -1.24 6.36
C TYR A 62 -13.79 -0.51 6.14
N VAL A 63 -13.15 -0.06 7.22
CA VAL A 63 -11.88 0.69 7.14
C VAL A 63 -10.79 -0.15 6.48
N LEU A 64 -10.61 -1.42 6.87
CA LEU A 64 -9.56 -2.28 6.32
C LEU A 64 -9.82 -2.66 4.86
N LYS A 65 -11.07 -2.88 4.47
CA LYS A 65 -11.45 -3.11 3.06
C LYS A 65 -11.16 -1.89 2.20
N GLU A 66 -11.59 -0.71 2.66
CA GLU A 66 -11.36 0.52 1.92
C GLU A 66 -9.86 0.81 1.83
N TRP A 67 -9.13 0.68 2.93
CA TRP A 67 -7.69 0.89 2.95
C TRP A 67 -6.96 -0.03 1.98
N THR A 68 -7.16 -1.35 2.07
CA THR A 68 -6.45 -2.30 1.19
C THR A 68 -6.86 -2.17 -0.28
N SER A 69 -8.03 -1.57 -0.57
CA SER A 69 -8.44 -1.23 -1.94
C SER A 69 -7.80 0.06 -2.45
N GLN A 70 -7.59 1.06 -1.58
CA GLN A 70 -7.05 2.37 -1.96
C GLN A 70 -5.53 2.44 -1.91
N HIS A 71 -4.88 1.60 -1.10
CA HIS A 71 -3.43 1.62 -0.86
C HIS A 71 -2.58 1.63 -2.14
N PRO A 72 -2.87 0.84 -3.20
CA PRO A 72 -2.10 0.90 -4.46
C PRO A 72 -2.16 2.25 -5.18
N PHE A 73 -3.12 3.09 -4.84
CA PHE A 73 -3.35 4.40 -5.44
C PHE A 73 -2.87 5.54 -4.55
N PHE A 74 -2.22 5.23 -3.43
CA PHE A 74 -1.67 6.25 -2.55
C PHE A 74 -0.49 6.94 -3.23
N PHE A 75 -0.37 8.23 -3.00
CA PHE A 75 0.72 9.07 -3.52
C PHE A 75 1.32 9.90 -2.39
N GLY A 76 2.55 10.36 -2.60
CA GLY A 76 3.35 11.05 -1.59
C GLY A 76 4.31 10.10 -0.86
N SER A 77 5.56 10.54 -0.69
CA SER A 77 6.62 9.70 -0.11
C SER A 77 6.35 9.36 1.34
N PHE A 78 5.89 10.34 2.14
CA PHE A 78 5.57 10.13 3.55
C PHE A 78 4.34 9.22 3.71
N GLU A 79 3.29 9.51 2.94
CA GLU A 79 1.99 8.86 3.01
C GLU A 79 2.06 7.38 2.65
N THR A 80 2.76 7.06 1.56
CA THR A 80 3.00 5.68 1.13
C THR A 80 3.78 4.92 2.20
N ARG A 81 4.90 5.47 2.70
CA ARG A 81 5.68 4.89 3.80
C ARG A 81 4.85 4.66 5.06
N LEU A 82 4.05 5.64 5.48
CA LEU A 82 3.20 5.56 6.67
C LEU A 82 2.19 4.43 6.54
N SER A 83 1.55 4.35 5.36
CA SER A 83 0.58 3.32 5.02
C SER A 83 1.22 1.93 5.01
N THR A 84 2.36 1.76 4.34
CA THR A 84 3.09 0.50 4.24
C THR A 84 3.57 0.01 5.61
N VAL A 85 4.17 0.87 6.44
CA VAL A 85 4.60 0.49 7.80
C VAL A 85 3.41 0.13 8.70
N ALA A 86 2.31 0.88 8.62
CA ALA A 86 1.12 0.55 9.39
C ALA A 86 0.50 -0.80 8.95
N LEU A 87 0.55 -1.13 7.66
CA LEU A 87 0.14 -2.44 7.15
C LEU A 87 1.04 -3.57 7.64
N CYS A 88 2.37 -3.36 7.71
CA CYS A 88 3.29 -4.31 8.35
C CYS A 88 2.89 -4.57 9.81
N GLN A 89 2.63 -3.51 10.58
CA GLN A 89 2.25 -3.66 11.99
C GLN A 89 0.91 -4.38 12.17
N LEU A 90 -0.09 -4.08 11.33
CA LEU A 90 -1.37 -4.78 11.31
C LEU A 90 -1.21 -6.27 11.01
N LEU A 91 -0.39 -6.61 10.00
CA LEU A 91 -0.13 -7.99 9.63
C LEU A 91 0.57 -8.74 10.76
N SER A 92 1.65 -8.17 11.31
CA SER A 92 2.38 -8.72 12.46
C SER A 92 1.47 -9.04 13.62
N HIS A 93 0.56 -8.11 13.94
CA HIS A 93 -0.42 -8.33 14.99
C HIS A 93 -1.39 -9.47 14.63
N CYS A 94 -1.95 -9.52 13.42
CA CYS A 94 -2.83 -10.64 13.02
C CYS A 94 -2.14 -12.00 13.18
N VAL A 95 -0.91 -12.13 12.70
CA VAL A 95 -0.19 -13.41 12.67
C VAL A 95 0.39 -13.82 14.02
N THR A 96 0.73 -12.86 14.89
CA THR A 96 1.43 -13.12 16.16
C THR A 96 0.47 -13.25 17.34
N THR A 97 -0.50 -12.34 17.49
CA THR A 97 -1.47 -12.42 18.60
C THR A 97 -2.65 -13.32 18.28
N GLY A 98 -2.77 -13.80 17.03
CA GLY A 98 -3.89 -14.64 16.60
C GLY A 98 -5.23 -13.93 16.75
N ASN A 99 -5.25 -12.60 16.62
CA ASN A 99 -6.46 -11.81 16.78
C ASN A 99 -7.45 -12.16 15.67
N ASN A 100 -8.40 -13.05 16.00
CA ASN A 100 -9.40 -13.59 15.09
C ASN A 100 -10.20 -12.50 14.37
N LEU A 101 -10.34 -11.30 14.95
CA LEU A 101 -11.13 -10.23 14.35
C LEU A 101 -10.48 -9.69 13.08
N LEU A 102 -9.17 -9.40 13.11
CA LEU A 102 -8.42 -8.96 11.92
C LEU A 102 -8.34 -10.08 10.88
N CYS A 103 -8.09 -11.31 11.35
CA CYS A 103 -7.91 -12.44 10.44
C CYS A 103 -9.24 -12.96 9.86
N SER A 104 -10.40 -12.56 10.44
CA SER A 104 -11.74 -12.83 9.91
C SER A 104 -12.18 -11.91 8.78
N VAL A 105 -11.48 -10.78 8.57
CA VAL A 105 -11.82 -9.85 7.50
C VAL A 105 -11.50 -10.47 6.15
N VAL A 106 -12.48 -10.50 5.26
CA VAL A 106 -12.33 -10.99 3.89
C VAL A 106 -12.51 -9.83 2.92
N VAL A 107 -11.54 -9.63 2.03
CA VAL A 107 -11.50 -8.54 1.04
C VAL A 107 -11.84 -9.09 -0.34
N GLU A 108 -12.61 -8.34 -1.12
CA GLU A 108 -12.86 -8.65 -2.52
C GLU A 108 -11.70 -8.13 -3.39
N GLU A 109 -11.13 -8.99 -4.21
CA GLU A 109 -10.09 -8.65 -5.17
C GLU A 109 -10.50 -9.08 -6.58
N GLU A 110 -10.20 -8.27 -7.59
CA GLU A 110 -10.40 -8.67 -8.98
C GLU A 110 -9.39 -9.77 -9.34
N GLU A 111 -9.86 -10.93 -9.80
CA GLU A 111 -8.97 -11.92 -10.41
C GLU A 111 -8.38 -11.33 -11.69
N ASP A 112 -7.06 -11.45 -11.81
CA ASP A 112 -6.41 -11.31 -13.10
C ASP A 112 -6.81 -12.51 -13.94
N ASN A 113 -7.88 -12.35 -14.74
CA ASN A 113 -8.26 -13.35 -15.72
C ASN A 113 -7.09 -13.44 -16.70
N GLY A 114 -6.22 -14.43 -16.51
CA GLY A 114 -5.07 -14.75 -17.37
C GLY A 114 -5.43 -15.17 -18.80
N CYS A 115 -6.51 -14.63 -19.35
CA CYS A 115 -7.02 -14.91 -20.67
C CYS A 115 -7.34 -13.57 -21.38
N GLY A 116 -6.34 -13.04 -22.07
CA GLY A 116 -6.51 -11.90 -22.97
C GLY A 116 -5.21 -11.22 -23.34
N LEU A 117 -4.36 -11.89 -24.13
CA LEU A 117 -3.27 -11.24 -24.88
C LEU A 117 -3.89 -10.24 -25.87
N GLY A 118 -4.20 -9.02 -25.42
CA GLY A 118 -4.75 -7.94 -26.23
C GLY A 118 -5.27 -6.78 -25.39
N VAL A 119 -5.13 -5.55 -25.90
CA VAL A 119 -5.69 -4.34 -25.31
C VAL A 119 -7.20 -4.53 -25.12
N GLN A 120 -7.64 -4.69 -23.88
CA GLN A 120 -9.07 -4.76 -23.56
C GLN A 120 -9.64 -3.35 -23.43
N THR A 121 -10.54 -3.01 -24.34
CA THR A 121 -11.34 -1.78 -24.22
C THR A 121 -12.39 -1.93 -23.11
N ARG A 122 -12.83 -0.81 -22.51
CA ARG A 122 -13.87 -0.79 -21.45
C ARG A 122 -15.16 -1.48 -21.89
N ALA A 123 -15.49 -1.44 -23.19
CA ALA A 123 -16.62 -2.14 -23.78
C ALA A 123 -16.44 -3.67 -23.79
N GLN A 124 -15.23 -4.17 -24.07
CA GLN A 124 -14.90 -5.60 -24.03
C GLN A 124 -14.93 -6.17 -22.61
N LYS A 125 -14.42 -5.45 -21.59
CA LYS A 125 -14.50 -5.90 -20.18
C LYS A 125 -15.95 -5.99 -19.69
N THR A 126 -16.83 -5.10 -20.18
CA THR A 126 -18.27 -5.11 -19.84
C THR A 126 -19.03 -6.21 -20.60
N ALA A 127 -18.67 -6.46 -21.86
CA ALA A 127 -19.31 -7.47 -22.72
C ALA A 127 -18.84 -8.91 -22.47
N ALA A 128 -17.58 -9.08 -22.04
CA ALA A 128 -17.00 -10.39 -21.70
C ALA A 128 -17.60 -11.01 -20.44
N GLY A 129 -18.41 -10.25 -19.68
CA GLY A 129 -19.24 -10.72 -18.59
C GLY A 129 -18.46 -11.55 -17.56
N VAL A 130 -18.12 -10.91 -16.44
CA VAL A 130 -17.49 -11.48 -15.23
C VAL A 130 -16.02 -11.09 -15.09
N THR A 131 -15.79 -9.88 -14.59
CA THR A 131 -14.66 -9.67 -13.68
C THR A 131 -14.91 -10.57 -12.47
N ARG A 132 -14.20 -11.70 -12.37
CA ARG A 132 -14.39 -12.62 -11.25
C ARG A 132 -13.76 -11.98 -10.02
N LYS A 133 -14.59 -11.55 -9.07
CA LYS A 133 -14.09 -11.09 -7.78
C LYS A 133 -13.85 -12.30 -6.90
N THR A 134 -12.64 -12.45 -6.38
CA THR A 134 -12.32 -13.44 -5.35
C THR A 134 -12.37 -12.81 -3.97
N ALA A 135 -12.84 -13.59 -3.02
CA ALA A 135 -12.83 -13.21 -1.62
C ALA A 135 -11.57 -13.83 -0.99
N ILE A 136 -10.62 -12.98 -0.57
CA ILE A 136 -9.36 -13.44 0.07
C ILE A 136 -9.26 -12.93 1.52
N PRO A 137 -8.60 -13.68 2.42
CA PRO A 137 -8.36 -13.21 3.77
C PRO A 137 -7.50 -11.93 3.77
N LEU A 138 -7.79 -11.02 4.70
CA LEU A 138 -7.06 -9.75 4.83
C LEU A 138 -5.53 -9.94 4.95
N PRO A 139 -4.98 -10.90 5.75
CA PRO A 139 -3.54 -11.10 5.82
C PRO A 139 -2.90 -11.39 4.47
N VAL A 140 -3.60 -12.13 3.60
CA VAL A 140 -3.16 -12.41 2.23
C VAL A 140 -3.11 -11.13 1.42
N LYS A 141 -4.19 -10.33 1.47
CA LYS A 141 -4.25 -9.06 0.75
C LYS A 141 -3.12 -8.12 1.18
N ILE A 142 -2.85 -8.02 2.48
CA ILE A 142 -1.77 -7.18 3.00
C ILE A 142 -0.41 -7.66 2.48
N VAL A 143 -0.10 -8.96 2.55
CA VAL A 143 1.17 -9.48 2.00
C VAL A 143 1.31 -9.16 0.51
N ARG A 144 0.25 -9.31 -0.28
CA ARG A 144 0.28 -8.96 -1.71
C ARG A 144 0.59 -7.49 -1.96
N LEU A 145 0.00 -6.59 -1.17
CA LEU A 145 0.29 -5.15 -1.24
C LEU A 145 1.75 -4.87 -0.89
N LEU A 146 2.27 -5.45 0.21
CA LEU A 146 3.67 -5.27 0.61
C LEU A 146 4.67 -5.82 -0.42
N VAL A 147 4.35 -6.92 -1.10
CA VAL A 147 5.17 -7.45 -2.20
C VAL A 147 5.12 -6.51 -3.41
N SER A 148 3.96 -5.92 -3.71
CA SER A 148 3.82 -4.92 -4.77
C SER A 148 4.65 -3.67 -4.47
N ASP A 149 4.61 -3.17 -3.23
CA ASP A 149 5.42 -2.02 -2.81
C ASP A 149 6.92 -2.33 -2.94
N LEU A 150 7.35 -3.52 -2.48
CA LEU A 150 8.72 -3.97 -2.62
C LEU A 150 9.15 -4.02 -4.09
N GLN A 151 8.30 -4.55 -4.97
CA GLN A 151 8.57 -4.58 -6.41
C GLN A 151 8.77 -3.17 -6.97
N SER A 152 7.87 -2.24 -6.67
CA SER A 152 7.99 -0.85 -7.13
C SER A 152 9.26 -0.17 -6.62
N HIS A 153 9.71 -0.48 -5.39
CA HIS A 153 10.99 0.02 -4.88
C HIS A 153 12.21 -0.58 -5.58
N LEU A 154 12.18 -1.89 -5.88
CA LEU A 154 13.27 -2.55 -6.61
C LEU A 154 13.39 -2.00 -8.04
N GLU A 155 12.27 -1.75 -8.71
CA GLU A 155 12.23 -1.14 -10.05
C GLU A 155 12.79 0.29 -10.03
N ALA A 156 12.34 1.13 -9.09
CA ALA A 156 12.84 2.50 -8.95
C ALA A 156 14.35 2.55 -8.62
N SER A 157 14.85 1.62 -7.81
CA SER A 157 16.29 1.52 -7.50
C SER A 157 17.11 1.11 -8.73
N ALA A 158 16.59 0.22 -9.58
CA ALA A 158 17.30 -0.24 -10.77
C ALA A 158 17.39 0.85 -11.86
N GLU A 159 16.36 1.70 -11.99
CA GLU A 159 16.36 2.83 -12.92
C GLU A 159 17.37 3.92 -12.53
N SER A 160 17.57 4.15 -11.22
CA SER A 160 18.57 5.10 -10.72
C SER A 160 20.01 4.65 -11.01
N GLU A 161 20.30 3.35 -10.90
CA GLU A 161 21.64 2.77 -11.15
C GLU A 161 21.91 2.55 -12.65
N GLY A 162 20.86 2.51 -13.48
CA GLY A 162 20.95 2.33 -14.94
C GLY A 162 21.30 3.60 -15.73
N SER A 163 21.37 4.76 -15.07
CA SER A 163 21.62 6.07 -15.71
C SER A 163 23.12 6.44 -15.84
N GLU A 164 24.06 5.54 -15.52
CA GLU A 164 25.51 5.81 -15.61
C GLU A 164 26.27 5.01 -16.69
N CYS A 165 25.59 4.36 -17.64
CA CYS A 165 26.28 3.63 -18.72
C CYS A 165 25.58 3.70 -20.08
N SER A 166 25.68 4.84 -20.76
CA SER A 166 25.84 4.90 -22.23
C SER A 166 26.10 6.35 -22.68
N ALA A 167 27.30 6.87 -22.42
CA ALA A 167 27.78 8.09 -23.07
C ALA A 167 29.26 7.93 -23.43
N GLU A 168 29.54 7.07 -24.40
CA GLU A 168 30.79 7.13 -25.16
C GLU A 168 30.47 7.52 -26.62
N GLU A 169 30.83 8.78 -26.92
CA GLU A 169 31.26 9.37 -28.20
C GLU A 169 30.28 9.46 -29.38
N GLU A 170 29.80 10.66 -29.71
CA GLU A 170 30.44 11.58 -30.68
C GLU A 170 29.59 12.85 -30.88
N GLY A 171 30.24 14.01 -30.64
CA GLY A 171 29.98 15.35 -31.18
C GLY A 171 28.55 15.85 -31.41
N ASN A 172 28.04 16.71 -30.52
CA ASN A 172 27.45 18.00 -30.92
C ASN A 172 27.27 18.93 -29.70
N GLU A 173 28.06 20.01 -29.59
CA GLU A 173 27.96 21.00 -28.49
C GLU A 173 26.76 21.96 -28.63
N GLU A 174 25.98 21.88 -29.70
CA GLU A 174 24.87 22.82 -29.96
C GLU A 174 23.49 22.31 -29.51
N VAL A 175 23.38 21.08 -28.97
CA VAL A 175 22.09 20.50 -28.53
C VAL A 175 21.84 20.63 -27.03
N ARG A 176 22.87 20.92 -26.22
CA ARG A 176 22.76 21.04 -24.76
C ARG A 176 21.99 22.27 -24.31
N GLU A 177 22.00 23.33 -25.10
CA GLU A 177 21.32 24.58 -24.75
C GLU A 177 19.79 24.47 -24.97
N MET A 178 19.35 23.64 -25.92
CA MET A 178 17.94 23.40 -26.20
C MET A 178 17.29 22.40 -25.23
N GLU A 179 18.07 21.46 -24.69
CA GLU A 179 17.60 20.55 -23.64
C GLU A 179 17.41 21.30 -22.30
N SER A 180 18.28 22.28 -21.99
CA SER A 180 18.10 23.14 -20.81
C SER A 180 16.85 24.03 -20.90
N LEU A 181 16.45 24.42 -22.11
CA LEU A 181 15.27 25.25 -22.37
C LEU A 181 13.96 24.43 -22.43
N LEU A 182 14.02 23.12 -22.64
CA LEU A 182 12.87 22.22 -22.51
C LEU A 182 12.64 21.77 -21.06
N THR A 183 13.63 21.94 -20.19
CA THR A 183 13.50 21.74 -18.74
C THR A 183 13.05 22.99 -17.98
N SER A 184 12.99 24.15 -18.63
CA SER A 184 12.48 25.39 -18.05
C SER A 184 11.19 25.79 -18.75
N GLU A 185 10.07 25.80 -18.01
CA GLU A 185 8.74 26.29 -18.39
C GLU A 185 7.80 25.27 -19.07
N ASP A 186 7.19 24.39 -18.27
CA ASP A 186 5.78 24.51 -17.87
C ASP A 186 5.28 23.19 -17.26
N GLY A 187 5.22 23.19 -15.94
CA GLY A 187 4.80 22.07 -15.12
C GLY A 187 4.76 22.56 -13.69
N GLU A 188 3.73 23.34 -13.36
CA GLU A 188 3.31 23.53 -11.98
C GLU A 188 3.11 22.14 -11.34
N SER A 189 4.15 21.63 -10.69
CA SER A 189 4.14 20.37 -9.97
C SER A 189 5.13 20.47 -8.83
N GLU A 190 4.57 20.57 -7.63
CA GLU A 190 5.19 20.24 -6.35
C GLU A 190 6.15 21.27 -5.72
N GLU A 191 5.76 22.56 -5.70
CA GLU A 191 6.11 23.48 -4.58
C GLU A 191 5.04 23.43 -3.46
N PHE A 192 4.39 22.29 -3.24
CA PHE A 192 3.78 22.03 -1.94
C PHE A 192 4.93 21.75 -0.97
N ASP A 193 5.37 22.81 -0.30
CA ASP A 193 6.06 22.80 0.99
C ASP A 193 6.68 21.45 1.34
N LYS A 194 8.00 21.33 1.14
CA LYS A 194 8.79 20.41 1.96
C LYS A 194 8.54 20.81 3.41
N ASP A 195 7.56 20.15 4.05
CA ASP A 195 7.14 20.47 5.41
C ASP A 195 8.39 20.39 6.31
N PRO A 196 8.86 21.52 6.87
CA PRO A 196 10.05 21.55 7.71
C PRO A 196 9.92 20.62 8.92
N GLU A 197 8.68 20.30 9.35
CA GLU A 197 8.41 19.36 10.44
C GLU A 197 8.65 17.89 10.05
N LEU A 198 8.54 17.54 8.76
CA LEU A 198 8.73 16.17 8.28
C LEU A 198 10.19 15.80 7.99
N HIS A 199 11.09 16.77 7.79
CA HIS A 199 12.49 16.49 7.41
C HIS A 199 13.27 15.67 8.47
N GLY A 200 12.85 15.75 9.73
CA GLY A 200 13.42 14.98 10.84
C GLY A 200 12.68 13.68 11.15
N ASP A 201 11.61 13.35 10.41
CA ASP A 201 10.78 12.21 10.75
C ASP A 201 11.54 10.88 10.48
N PRO A 202 11.65 9.99 11.48
CA PRO A 202 12.32 8.69 11.32
C PRO A 202 11.78 7.85 10.15
N LEU A 203 10.50 8.02 9.82
CA LEU A 203 9.84 7.29 8.74
C LEU A 203 10.37 7.68 7.35
N LEU A 204 10.72 8.95 7.15
CA LEU A 204 11.32 9.42 5.89
C LEU A 204 12.79 9.04 5.76
N GLN A 205 13.50 8.94 6.89
CA GLN A 205 14.91 8.55 6.91
C GLN A 205 15.12 7.04 6.78
N MET A 206 14.10 6.24 7.06
CA MET A 206 14.16 4.79 6.95
C MET A 206 14.34 4.35 5.49
N ASP A 207 15.20 3.37 5.24
CA ASP A 207 15.19 2.65 3.96
C ASP A 207 13.98 1.70 3.93
N LEU A 208 12.94 2.07 3.18
CA LEU A 208 11.71 1.30 3.09
C LEU A 208 11.94 -0.04 2.38
N GLN A 209 12.82 -0.10 1.38
CA GLN A 209 13.14 -1.33 0.67
C GLN A 209 13.81 -2.31 1.63
N ALA A 210 14.87 -1.90 2.33
CA ALA A 210 15.55 -2.76 3.29
C ALA A 210 14.62 -3.19 4.44
N HIS A 211 13.74 -2.28 4.89
CA HIS A 211 12.72 -2.60 5.89
C HIS A 211 11.76 -3.69 5.39
N LEU A 212 11.21 -3.56 4.19
CA LEU A 212 10.29 -4.53 3.59
C LEU A 212 10.95 -5.88 3.34
N VAL A 213 12.20 -5.91 2.84
CA VAL A 213 12.94 -7.16 2.62
C VAL A 213 13.10 -7.93 3.93
N LYS A 214 13.57 -7.24 4.97
CA LYS A 214 13.73 -7.83 6.30
C LYS A 214 12.39 -8.32 6.85
N TYR A 215 11.37 -7.45 6.81
CA TYR A 215 10.05 -7.72 7.36
C TYR A 215 9.37 -8.92 6.69
N LEU A 216 9.32 -8.94 5.35
CA LEU A 216 8.76 -10.06 4.59
C LEU A 216 9.60 -11.33 4.78
N GLY A 217 10.93 -11.19 4.91
CA GLY A 217 11.83 -12.26 5.32
C GLY A 217 11.38 -12.94 6.61
N ASP A 218 11.16 -12.16 7.66
CA ASP A 218 10.73 -12.65 8.97
C ASP A 218 9.32 -13.28 8.91
N ILE A 219 8.37 -12.62 8.23
CA ILE A 219 6.98 -13.11 8.11
C ILE A 219 6.91 -14.42 7.32
N CYS A 220 7.71 -14.59 6.26
CA CYS A 220 7.74 -15.81 5.46
C CYS A 220 8.20 -17.05 6.24
N GLN A 221 8.90 -16.86 7.37
CA GLN A 221 9.33 -17.95 8.25
C GLN A 221 8.24 -18.40 9.24
N LEU A 222 7.14 -17.65 9.37
CA LEU A 222 6.09 -17.97 10.33
C LEU A 222 5.24 -19.17 9.85
N PRO A 223 4.82 -20.08 10.75
CA PRO A 223 3.97 -21.22 10.37
C PRO A 223 2.65 -20.79 9.73
N SER A 224 2.06 -19.69 10.22
CA SER A 224 0.82 -19.10 9.70
C SER A 224 0.95 -18.63 8.24
N PHE A 225 2.15 -18.20 7.84
CA PHE A 225 2.41 -17.83 6.46
C PHE A 225 2.32 -19.06 5.55
N SER A 226 3.05 -20.14 5.86
CA SER A 226 3.07 -21.36 5.04
C SER A 226 1.68 -22.02 4.98
N SER A 227 0.93 -22.06 6.08
CA SER A 227 -0.38 -22.71 6.13
C SER A 227 -1.51 -21.93 5.47
N SER A 228 -1.51 -20.59 5.59
CA SER A 228 -2.70 -19.77 5.31
C SER A 228 -2.47 -18.65 4.31
N ILE A 229 -1.23 -18.19 4.11
CA ILE A 229 -0.92 -17.08 3.20
C ILE A 229 -0.32 -17.59 1.89
N ARG A 230 0.70 -18.45 1.99
CA ARG A 230 1.47 -18.99 0.87
C ARG A 230 0.63 -19.65 -0.24
N PRO A 231 -0.47 -20.39 0.04
CA PRO A 231 -1.30 -21.00 -1.00
C PRO A 231 -2.05 -19.98 -1.86
N HIS A 232 -2.23 -18.75 -1.35
CA HIS A 232 -2.93 -17.69 -2.04
C HIS A 232 -1.99 -16.74 -2.78
N LEU A 233 -0.67 -16.86 -2.67
CA LEU A 233 0.25 -16.00 -3.43
C LEU A 233 0.33 -16.42 -4.91
N ARG A 234 0.42 -15.43 -5.80
CA ARG A 234 0.57 -15.61 -7.25
C ARG A 234 2.01 -15.99 -7.59
N PRO A 235 2.23 -16.70 -8.73
CA PRO A 235 3.57 -17.08 -9.14
C PRO A 235 4.55 -15.91 -9.24
N TYR A 236 4.13 -14.77 -9.78
CA TYR A 236 5.00 -13.60 -9.91
C TYR A 236 5.35 -12.98 -8.54
N GLU A 237 4.42 -13.00 -7.57
CA GLU A 237 4.68 -12.48 -6.21
C GLU A 237 5.79 -13.30 -5.54
N LEU A 238 5.83 -14.60 -5.79
CA LEU A 238 6.89 -15.49 -5.31
C LEU A 238 8.23 -15.24 -6.00
N VAL A 239 8.20 -14.89 -7.29
CA VAL A 239 9.40 -14.50 -8.03
C VAL A 239 9.97 -13.20 -7.46
N THR A 240 9.13 -12.21 -7.16
CA THR A 240 9.53 -10.95 -6.51
C THR A 240 10.16 -11.21 -5.14
N LEU A 241 9.56 -12.07 -4.32
CA LEU A 241 10.15 -12.45 -3.03
C LEU A 241 11.52 -13.12 -3.21
N HIS A 242 11.63 -14.05 -4.16
CA HIS A 242 12.90 -14.73 -4.44
C HIS A 242 13.98 -13.78 -4.99
N SER A 243 13.63 -12.85 -5.88
CA SER A 243 14.57 -11.86 -6.41
C SER A 243 15.06 -10.88 -5.35
N ALA A 244 14.24 -10.62 -4.32
CA ALA A 244 14.63 -9.87 -3.13
C ALA A 244 15.45 -10.69 -2.12
N GLY A 245 15.77 -11.96 -2.41
CA GLY A 245 16.53 -12.84 -1.51
C GLY A 245 15.71 -13.45 -0.37
N ILE A 246 14.38 -13.42 -0.45
CA ILE A 246 13.48 -13.96 0.57
C ILE A 246 13.12 -15.40 0.23
N HIS A 247 13.43 -16.33 1.15
CA HIS A 247 13.08 -17.74 1.01
C HIS A 247 11.76 -18.04 1.74
N THR A 248 10.76 -18.56 1.02
CA THR A 248 9.49 -19.02 1.61
C THR A 248 9.58 -20.50 1.98
N ASN A 249 9.31 -20.85 3.24
CA ASN A 249 9.20 -22.25 3.71
C ASN A 249 7.89 -22.93 3.33
#